data_AF-A0A0A2BF39-F1
#
_entry.id   AF-A0A0A2BF39-F1
#
_cell.length_a   1.000
_cell.length_b   1.000
_cell.length_c   1.000
_cell.angle_alpha   90.00
_cell.angle_beta   90.00
_cell.angle_gamma   90.00
#
_symmetry.space_group_name_H-M   'P 1'
#
loop_
_entity.id
_entity.type
_entity.pdbx_description
1 polymer ?
#
loop_
_entity_poly.entity_id
_entity_poly.type
_entity_poly.pdbx_seq_one_letter_code
_entity_poly.pdbx_strand_id
1 'polypeptide(L)' 'MLNEHKRLQGEELASYIKKNGHKFHGDGDQLCVAVGYGIAADDGSIKCNLSHFTNELDKVSDSHSEEDY' A
#
# COMPACT_ATOMS: atom_id res chain seq x y z
N MET A 1 -9.09 -18.54 5.43
CA MET A 1 -8.39 -17.50 6.22
C MET A 1 -7.39 -16.87 5.28
N LEU A 2 -7.59 -15.60 4.89
CA LEU A 2 -6.58 -14.85 4.15
C LEU A 2 -5.37 -14.73 5.09
N ASN A 3 -4.22 -15.27 4.66
CA ASN A 3 -2.96 -15.09 5.39
C ASN A 3 -2.82 -13.60 5.68
N GLU A 4 -2.74 -13.25 6.97
CA GLU A 4 -2.44 -11.90 7.42
C GLU A 4 -1.00 -11.56 7.05
N HIS A 5 -0.74 -11.36 5.77
CA HIS A 5 0.46 -10.65 5.34
C HIS A 5 0.43 -9.32 6.08
N LYS A 6 1.40 -9.13 6.98
CA LYS A 6 1.55 -7.92 7.78
C LYS A 6 1.44 -6.72 6.84
N ARG A 7 0.38 -5.93 7.04
CA ARG A 7 0.13 -4.72 6.26
C ARG A 7 1.27 -3.74 6.47
N LEU A 8 1.93 -3.34 5.38
CA LEU A 8 3.00 -2.35 5.46
C LEU A 8 2.44 -0.96 5.72
N GLN A 9 3.16 -0.16 6.49
CA GLN A 9 2.71 1.15 6.98
C GLN A 9 3.79 2.22 6.78
N GLY A 10 3.37 3.48 6.68
CA GLY A 10 4.23 4.66 6.49
C GLY A 10 5.45 4.43 5.60
N GLU A 11 6.64 4.69 6.14
CA GLU A 11 7.91 4.57 5.41
C GLU A 11 8.23 3.14 4.93
N GLU A 12 7.78 2.09 5.64
CA GLU A 12 7.96 0.70 5.19
C GLU A 12 7.20 0.46 3.89
N LEU A 13 5.96 0.99 3.81
CA LEU A 13 5.13 0.92 2.61
C LEU A 13 5.76 1.69 1.45
N ALA A 14 6.15 2.95 1.68
CA ALA A 14 6.79 3.78 0.65
C ALA A 14 8.09 3.16 0.13
N SER A 15 8.92 2.63 1.04
CA SER A 15 10.17 1.93 0.71
C SER A 15 9.92 0.68 -0.11
N TYR A 16 8.89 -0.09 0.22
CA TYR A 16 8.53 -1.29 -0.53
C TYR A 16 8.10 -0.95 -1.95
N ILE A 17 7.23 0.05 -2.14
CA ILE A 17 6.77 0.50 -3.45
C ILE A 17 7.95 0.97 -4.29
N LYS A 18 8.85 1.78 -3.74
CA LYS A 18 10.04 2.26 -4.46
C LYS A 18 10.95 1.11 -4.91
N LYS A 19 11.13 0.09 -4.06
CA LYS A 19 12.01 -1.05 -4.35
C LYS A 19 11.36 -2.10 -5.26
N ASN A 20 10.04 -2.29 -5.21
CA ASN A 20 9.36 -3.41 -5.85
C ASN A 20 8.31 -3.02 -6.89
N GLY A 21 7.92 -1.74 -7.00
CA GLY A 21 6.88 -1.28 -7.92
C GLY A 21 7.15 -1.67 -9.38
N HIS A 22 8.42 -1.70 -9.79
CA HIS A 22 8.80 -2.18 -11.13
C HIS A 22 8.43 -3.65 -11.39
N LYS A 23 8.37 -4.49 -10.35
CA LYS A 23 8.01 -5.92 -10.45
C LYS A 23 6.54 -6.14 -10.77
N PHE A 24 5.70 -5.13 -10.54
CA PHE A 24 4.27 -5.18 -10.82
C PHE A 24 3.92 -4.57 -12.18
N HIS A 25 4.91 -4.18 -12.99
CA HIS A 25 4.70 -3.66 -14.36
C HIS A 25 3.69 -2.49 -14.46
N GLY A 26 3.54 -1.71 -13.39
CA GLY A 26 2.55 -0.62 -13.32
C GLY A 26 1.16 -1.02 -12.83
N ASP A 27 0.94 -2.30 -12.48
CA ASP A 27 -0.29 -2.78 -11.84
C ASP A 27 -0.32 -2.38 -10.35
N GLY A 28 -0.97 -1.25 -10.07
CA GLY A 28 -1.13 -0.72 -8.72
C GLY A 28 -2.02 -1.59 -7.83
N ASP A 29 -2.97 -2.33 -8.40
CA ASP A 29 -3.86 -3.20 -7.61
C ASP A 29 -3.10 -4.40 -7.07
N GLN A 30 -2.27 -5.04 -7.90
CA GLN A 30 -1.42 -6.14 -7.43
C GLN A 30 -0.41 -5.69 -6.39
N LEU A 31 0.20 -4.52 -6.58
CA LEU A 31 1.13 -3.94 -5.60
C LEU A 31 0.43 -3.69 -4.25
N CYS A 32 -0.77 -3.11 -4.28
CA CYS A 32 -1.60 -2.86 -3.10
C CYS A 32 -2.01 -4.15 -2.38
N VAL A 33 -2.39 -5.18 -3.12
CA VAL A 33 -2.70 -6.49 -2.53
C VAL A 33 -1.46 -7.11 -1.89
N ALA A 34 -0.30 -7.03 -2.56
CA ALA A 34 0.97 -7.60 -2.09
C ALA A 34 1.47 -6.98 -0.77
N VAL A 35 1.15 -5.72 -0.50
CA VAL A 35 1.53 -5.03 0.75
C VAL A 35 0.47 -5.13 1.85
N GLY A 36 -0.54 -5.99 1.67
CA GLY A 36 -1.52 -6.34 2.70
C GLY A 36 -2.78 -5.44 2.71
N TYR A 37 -3.09 -4.76 1.61
CA TYR A 37 -4.31 -3.96 1.46
C TYR A 37 -5.35 -4.64 0.57
N GLY A 38 -5.26 -5.95 0.36
CA GLY A 38 -6.27 -6.72 -0.37
C GLY A 38 -7.56 -6.93 0.45
N ILE A 39 -8.72 -6.73 -0.19
CA ILE A 39 -10.05 -7.06 0.33
C ILE A 39 -10.73 -8.06 -0.60
N ALA A 40 -11.42 -9.05 -0.02
CA ALA A 40 -12.25 -9.96 -0.80
C ALA A 40 -13.51 -9.24 -1.27
N ALA A 41 -13.79 -9.29 -2.57
CA ALA A 41 -15.02 -8.81 -3.17
C ALA A 41 -16.09 -9.92 -3.18
N ASP A 42 -17.35 -9.53 -3.38
CA ASP A 42 -18.50 -10.45 -3.37
C ASP A 42 -18.44 -11.53 -4.45
N ASP A 43 -17.70 -11.28 -5.53
CA ASP A 43 -17.45 -12.22 -6.63
C ASP A 43 -16.30 -13.21 -6.33
N GLY A 44 -15.70 -13.14 -5.14
CA GLY A 44 -14.57 -13.97 -4.72
C GLY A 44 -13.21 -13.47 -5.21
N SER A 45 -13.15 -12.35 -5.95
CA SER A 45 -11.88 -11.71 -6.33
C SER A 45 -11.26 -10.97 -5.13
N ILE A 46 -9.93 -10.75 -5.18
CA ILE A 46 -9.24 -9.87 -4.22
C ILE A 46 -8.94 -8.55 -4.92
N LYS A 47 -9.37 -7.44 -4.33
CA LYS A 47 -9.17 -6.08 -4.85
C LYS A 47 -8.39 -5.23 -3.86
N CYS A 48 -7.75 -4.18 -4.35
CA CYS A 48 -7.10 -3.20 -3.51
C CYS A 48 -8.13 -2.41 -2.67
N ASN A 49 -7.89 -2.30 -1.37
CA ASN A 49 -8.51 -1.27 -0.53
C ASN A 49 -7.73 0.04 -0.70
N LEU A 50 -8.02 0.71 -1.82
CA LEU A 50 -7.27 1.89 -2.27
C LEU A 50 -7.28 3.00 -1.22
N SER A 51 -8.41 3.28 -0.58
CA SER A 51 -8.51 4.34 0.42
C SER A 51 -7.59 4.12 1.62
N HIS A 52 -7.51 2.89 2.14
CA HIS A 52 -6.59 2.60 3.24
C HIS A 52 -5.13 2.65 2.79
N PHE A 53 -4.84 2.19 1.56
CA PHE A 53 -3.51 2.19 0.99
C PHE A 53 -2.97 3.62 0.79
N THR A 54 -3.78 4.52 0.20
CA THR A 54 -3.38 5.92 -0.01
C THR A 54 -3.30 6.69 1.28
N ASN A 55 -4.25 6.52 2.21
CA ASN A 55 -4.21 7.17 3.52
C ASN A 55 -2.93 6.84 4.30
N GLU A 56 -2.38 5.64 4.12
CA GLU A 56 -1.13 5.27 4.77
C GLU A 56 0.10 5.87 4.08
N LEU A 57 0.05 6.04 2.76
CA LEU A 57 1.09 6.75 2.01
C LEU A 57 1.12 8.24 2.32
N ASP A 58 -0.04 8.88 2.48
CA ASP A 58 -0.16 10.31 2.75
C ASP A 58 0.50 10.69 4.10
N LYS A 59 0.47 9.78 5.09
CA LYS A 59 1.18 9.96 6.37
C LYS A 59 2.70 10.12 6.23
N VAL A 60 3.29 9.58 5.16
CA VAL A 60 4.72 9.72 4.87
C VAL A 60 5.03 11.11 4.30
N SER A 61 4.07 11.70 3.59
CA SER A 61 4.18 13.06 3.06
C SER A 61 4.03 14.10 4.17
N ASP A 62 3.14 13.87 5.13
CA ASP A 62 2.97 14.77 6.28
C ASP A 62 4.18 14.76 7.23
N SER A 63 4.91 13.64 7.35
CA SER A 63 6.12 13.56 8.19
C SER A 63 7.33 14.31 7.62
N HIS A 64 7.22 14.94 6.46
CA HIS A 64 8.25 15.80 5.84
C HIS A 64 7.89 17.29 5.87
N SER A 65 6.87 17.69 6.65
CA SER A 65 6.39 19.10 6.70
C SER A 65 6.68 19.84 8.02
N GLU A 66 7.71 19.43 8.75
CA GLU A 66 8.28 20.21 9.86
C GLU A 66 9.75 20.57 9.58
N GLU A 67 10.00 21.50 8.64
CA GLU A 67 11.22 22.33 8.62
C GLU A 67 11.05 23.42 7.56
N ASP A 68 10.72 24.64 7.99
CA ASP A 68 11.17 25.91 7.41
C ASP A 68 10.50 27.06 8.21
N TYR A 69 11.12 27.40 9.35
CA TYR A 69 10.86 28.62 10.12
C TYR A 69 12.09 29.53 10.08
#